data_AF-A0A0F5VL29-F1
#
_entry.id   AF-A0A0F5VL29-F1
#
_cell.length_a   1.000
_cell.length_b   1.000
_cell.length_c   1.000
_cell.angle_alpha   90.00
_cell.angle_beta   90.00
_cell.angle_gamma   90.00
#
_symmetry.space_group_name_H-M   'P 1'
#
loop_
_entity.id
_entity.type
_entity.pdbx_description
1 polymer ?
#
loop_
_entity_poly.entity_id
_entity_poly.type
_entity_poly.pdbx_seq_one_letter_code
_entity_poly.pdbx_strand_id
1 'polypeptide(L)'
;MFEAEARAAPAAHTAWRVLIVDARAEDAAPLAEALRRHGHHVERARNGYAALETYGEADVDIVLLDPDLPDVDGLQVCRQLTAAGRTAVVVLSDRGSELDVVLGLQAGADDYLVKPCGLRELLAR
;
A
#
# COMPACT_ATOMS: atom_id res chain seq x y z
N MET A 1 -10.61 -14.62 -39.24
CA MET A 1 -10.10 -13.23 -39.26
C MET A 1 -10.29 -12.74 -37.83
N PHE A 2 -9.22 -12.75 -37.03
CA PHE A 2 -9.30 -12.40 -35.61
C PHE A 2 -9.45 -10.88 -35.52
N GLU A 3 -10.62 -10.44 -35.07
CA GLU A 3 -10.85 -9.04 -34.74
C GLU A 3 -9.99 -8.72 -33.51
N ALA A 4 -8.99 -7.87 -33.72
CA ALA A 4 -8.21 -7.33 -32.63
C ALA A 4 -9.12 -6.41 -31.82
N GLU A 5 -9.56 -6.88 -30.65
CA GLU A 5 -10.21 -6.03 -29.66
C GLU A 5 -9.27 -4.86 -29.35
N ALA A 6 -9.73 -3.66 -29.68
CA ALA A 6 -9.04 -2.43 -29.34
C ALA A 6 -8.83 -2.40 -27.82
N ARG A 7 -7.58 -2.57 -27.38
CA ARG A 7 -7.22 -2.39 -25.98
C ARG A 7 -7.58 -0.95 -25.61
N ALA A 8 -8.62 -0.79 -24.82
CA ALA A 8 -9.02 0.49 -24.26
C ALA A 8 -7.78 1.16 -23.66
N ALA A 9 -7.57 2.44 -24.02
CA ALA A 9 -6.55 3.25 -23.37
C ALA A 9 -6.76 3.16 -21.85
N PRO A 10 -5.71 3.03 -21.02
CA PRO A 10 -5.87 3.02 -19.58
C PRO A 10 -6.64 4.28 -19.18
N ALA A 11 -7.75 4.08 -18.45
CA ALA A 11 -8.58 5.17 -17.96
C ALA A 11 -7.69 6.19 -17.25
N ALA A 12 -7.92 7.48 -17.50
CA ALA A 12 -7.26 8.56 -16.78
C ALA A 12 -7.33 8.26 -15.28
N HIS A 13 -6.17 8.09 -14.64
CA HIS A 13 -6.10 7.57 -13.29
C HIS A 13 -6.83 8.53 -12.33
N THR A 14 -8.00 8.12 -11.85
CA THR A 14 -8.75 8.85 -10.82
C THR A 14 -7.86 8.96 -9.58
N ALA A 15 -7.92 10.10 -8.87
CA ALA A 15 -7.16 10.32 -7.65
C ALA A 15 -7.44 9.24 -6.59
N TRP A 16 -6.50 8.31 -6.37
CA TRP A 16 -6.61 7.31 -5.30
C TRP A 16 -6.49 7.92 -3.90
N ARG A 17 -7.19 7.31 -2.94
CA ARG A 17 -7.08 7.51 -1.50
C ARG A 17 -6.11 6.48 -0.92
N VAL A 18 -4.89 6.93 -0.68
CA VAL A 18 -3.77 6.12 -0.20
C VAL A 18 -3.63 6.28 1.30
N LEU A 19 -3.60 5.18 2.04
CA LEU A 19 -3.17 5.15 3.44
C LEU A 19 -1.74 4.62 3.53
N ILE A 20 -0.81 5.46 4.00
CA ILE A 20 0.56 5.01 4.31
C ILE A 20 0.64 4.68 5.80
N VAL A 21 1.01 3.44 6.11
CA VAL A 21 1.21 2.96 7.48
C VAL A 21 2.70 2.74 7.69
N ASP A 22 3.33 3.63 8.46
CA ASP A 22 4.77 3.57 8.72
C ASP A 22 5.08 4.26 10.05
N ALA A 23 5.79 3.57 10.95
CA ALA A 23 6.16 4.10 12.25
C ALA A 23 7.10 5.32 12.16
N ARG A 24 7.87 5.42 11.07
CA ARG A 24 8.93 6.41 10.84
C ARG A 24 8.41 7.51 9.94
N ALA A 25 7.88 8.56 10.55
CA ALA A 25 7.25 9.66 9.82
C ALA A 25 8.20 10.35 8.83
N GLU A 26 9.49 10.37 9.14
CA GLU A 26 10.56 10.90 8.29
C GLU A 26 10.73 10.11 6.97
N ASP A 27 10.51 8.80 7.00
CA ASP A 27 10.73 7.92 5.85
C ASP A 27 9.50 7.92 4.92
N ALA A 28 8.30 7.99 5.51
CA ALA A 28 7.04 8.07 4.76
C ALA A 28 6.74 9.46 4.18
N ALA A 29 7.30 10.54 4.74
CA ALA A 29 6.96 11.90 4.32
C ALA A 29 7.31 12.22 2.86
N PRO A 30 8.52 11.88 2.33
CA PRO A 30 8.84 12.08 0.92
C PRO A 30 7.92 11.33 -0.02
N LEU A 31 7.56 10.09 0.32
CA LEU A 31 6.63 9.27 -0.47
C LEU A 31 5.24 9.88 -0.49
N ALA A 32 4.71 10.29 0.68
CA ALA A 32 3.41 10.93 0.78
C ALA A 32 3.34 12.21 -0.08
N GLU A 33 4.39 13.03 -0.04
CA GLU A 33 4.47 14.26 -0.83
C GLU A 33 4.56 13.96 -2.34
N ALA A 34 5.32 12.93 -2.71
CA ALA A 34 5.40 12.49 -4.09
C ALA A 34 4.04 12.01 -4.63
N LEU A 35 3.31 11.20 -3.88
CA LEU A 35 1.98 10.70 -4.26
C LEU A 35 0.95 11.84 -4.34
N ARG A 36 0.96 12.79 -3.40
CA ARG A 36 0.11 13.99 -3.48
C ARG A 36 0.38 14.82 -4.74
N ARG A 37 1.66 14.99 -5.11
CA ARG A 37 2.04 15.68 -6.36
C ARG A 37 1.59 14.94 -7.63
N HIS A 38 1.35 13.63 -7.55
CA HIS A 38 0.76 12.84 -8.63
C HIS A 38 -0.77 12.85 -8.62
N GLY A 39 -1.39 13.63 -7.73
CA GLY A 39 -2.84 13.83 -7.68
C GLY A 39 -3.59 12.90 -6.73
N HIS A 40 -2.90 12.09 -5.93
CA HIS A 40 -3.54 11.19 -4.96
C HIS A 40 -3.85 11.91 -3.64
N HIS A 41 -4.90 11.44 -2.96
CA HIS A 41 -5.18 11.79 -1.57
C HIS A 41 -4.38 10.86 -0.67
N VAL A 42 -3.62 11.40 0.28
CA VAL A 42 -2.73 10.59 1.12
C VAL A 42 -2.95 10.88 2.60
N GLU A 43 -3.37 9.84 3.32
CA GLU A 43 -3.46 9.78 4.77
C GLU A 43 -2.30 8.97 5.33
N ARG A 44 -1.97 9.17 6.61
CA ARG A 44 -0.82 8.53 7.26
C ARG A 44 -1.18 8.03 8.64
N ALA A 45 -0.84 6.78 8.93
CA ALA A 45 -0.87 6.19 10.25
C ALA A 45 0.54 5.79 10.69
N ARG A 46 0.85 5.96 11.98
CA ARG A 46 2.18 5.66 12.55
C ARG A 46 2.25 4.36 13.35
N ASN A 47 1.14 3.66 13.43
CA ASN A 47 0.99 2.44 14.22
C ASN A 47 -0.24 1.68 13.71
N GLY A 48 -0.36 0.41 14.10
CA GLY A 48 -1.39 -0.46 13.56
C GLY A 48 -2.79 -0.09 14.04
N TYR A 49 -2.95 0.35 15.29
CA TYR A 49 -4.28 0.76 15.77
C TYR A 49 -4.82 1.99 15.02
N ALA A 50 -3.99 3.02 14.83
CA ALA A 50 -4.37 4.20 14.06
C ALA A 50 -4.64 3.86 12.59
N ALA A 51 -3.92 2.88 12.02
CA ALA A 51 -4.17 2.42 10.65
C ALA A 51 -5.55 1.79 10.52
N LEU A 52 -5.92 0.91 11.45
CA LEU A 52 -7.22 0.23 11.46
C LEU A 52 -8.38 1.19 11.73
N GLU A 53 -8.18 2.18 12.63
CA GLU A 53 -9.14 3.25 12.88
C GLU A 53 -9.37 4.09 11.62
N THR A 54 -8.29 4.60 11.02
CA THR A 54 -8.35 5.41 9.78
C THR A 54 -9.02 4.63 8.65
N TYR A 55 -8.66 3.36 8.49
CA TYR A 55 -9.25 2.47 7.49
C TYR A 55 -10.76 2.26 7.68
N GLY A 56 -11.24 2.23 8.92
CA GLY A 56 -12.67 2.10 9.21
C GLY A 56 -13.50 3.36 8.90
N GLU A 57 -12.87 4.54 8.94
CA GLU A 57 -13.53 5.84 8.73
C GLU A 57 -13.43 6.34 7.28
N ALA A 58 -12.45 5.85 6.52
CA ALA A 58 -12.13 6.31 5.18
C ALA A 58 -12.43 5.26 4.09
N ASP A 59 -12.79 5.74 2.89
CA ASP A 59 -12.82 4.90 1.68
C ASP A 59 -11.38 4.85 1.16
N VAL A 60 -10.60 3.84 1.57
CA VAL A 60 -9.19 3.70 1.18
C VAL A 60 -9.12 2.81 -0.06
N ASP A 61 -8.49 3.28 -1.13
CA ASP A 61 -8.30 2.50 -2.35
C ASP A 61 -7.09 1.57 -2.24
N ILE A 62 -6.03 2.05 -1.58
CA ILE A 62 -4.77 1.32 -1.39
C ILE A 62 -4.11 1.64 -0.06
N VAL A 63 -3.58 0.62 0.60
CA VAL A 63 -2.73 0.73 1.79
C VAL A 63 -1.29 0.39 1.43
N LEU A 64 -0.38 1.29 1.77
CA LEU A 64 1.06 1.05 1.72
C LEU A 64 1.53 0.78 3.15
N LEU A 65 1.83 -0.49 3.46
CA LEU A 65 2.06 -0.97 4.82
C LEU A 65 3.53 -1.32 5.05
N ASP A 66 4.18 -0.60 5.97
CA ASP A 66 5.38 -1.10 6.63
C ASP A 66 4.96 -2.06 7.77
N PRO A 67 5.41 -3.33 7.75
CA PRO A 67 5.03 -4.30 8.76
C PRO A 67 5.72 -4.07 10.12
N ASP A 68 6.76 -3.23 10.20
CA ASP A 68 7.48 -2.93 11.44
C ASP A 68 6.77 -1.82 12.24
N LEU A 69 5.68 -2.21 12.89
CA LEU A 69 4.85 -1.33 13.72
C LEU A 69 5.20 -1.45 15.21
N PRO A 70 5.05 -0.37 16.00
CA PRO A 70 5.48 -0.35 17.40
C PRO A 70 4.51 -1.01 18.38
N ASP A 71 3.27 -1.26 17.97
CA ASP A 71 2.15 -1.62 18.85
C ASP A 71 1.56 -3.01 18.56
N VAL A 72 1.53 -3.43 17.29
CA VAL A 72 0.96 -4.71 16.85
C VAL A 72 1.80 -5.33 15.73
N ASP A 73 1.64 -6.63 15.51
CA ASP A 73 2.22 -7.30 14.34
C ASP A 73 1.62 -6.74 13.04
N GLY A 74 2.45 -6.13 12.20
CA GLY A 74 2.02 -5.57 10.92
C GLY A 74 1.45 -6.61 9.95
N LEU A 75 1.87 -7.88 10.02
CA LEU A 75 1.24 -8.94 9.21
C LEU A 75 -0.18 -9.24 9.71
N GLN A 76 -0.46 -9.05 11.00
CA GLN A 76 -1.82 -9.15 11.52
C GLN A 76 -2.68 -7.98 11.05
N VAL A 77 -2.13 -6.77 11.00
CA VAL A 77 -2.80 -5.60 10.40
C VAL A 77 -3.12 -5.88 8.93
N CYS A 78 -2.15 -6.37 8.15
CA CYS A 78 -2.35 -6.79 6.76
C CYS A 78 -3.54 -7.75 6.62
N ARG A 79 -3.58 -8.82 7.43
CA ARG A 79 -4.69 -9.80 7.41
C ARG A 79 -6.05 -9.15 7.71
N GLN A 80 -6.11 -8.18 8.61
CA GLN A 80 -7.37 -7.52 8.96
C GLN A 80 -7.84 -6.58 7.86
N LEU A 81 -6.93 -5.82 7.25
CA LEU A 81 -7.24 -4.91 6.15
C LEU A 81 -7.75 -5.68 4.93
N THR A 82 -7.09 -6.79 4.59
CA THR A 82 -7.42 -7.62 3.40
C THR A 82 -8.69 -8.43 3.60
N ALA A 83 -9.01 -8.85 4.83
CA ALA A 83 -10.24 -9.58 5.14
C ALA A 83 -11.52 -8.78 4.84
N ALA A 84 -11.45 -7.44 4.81
CA ALA A 84 -12.57 -6.59 4.39
C ALA A 84 -12.83 -6.63 2.87
N GLY A 85 -11.86 -7.10 2.07
CA GLY A 85 -12.00 -7.41 0.63
C GLY A 85 -12.22 -6.21 -0.30
N ARG A 86 -11.93 -4.98 0.15
CA ARG A 86 -12.23 -3.74 -0.59
C ARG A 86 -11.02 -2.92 -1.03
N THR A 87 -9.84 -3.23 -0.49
CA THR A 87 -8.68 -2.34 -0.57
C THR A 87 -7.44 -3.13 -0.94
N ALA A 88 -6.67 -2.60 -1.89
CA ALA A 88 -5.38 -3.18 -2.24
C ALA A 88 -4.37 -2.93 -1.12
N VAL A 89 -3.58 -3.93 -0.73
CA VAL A 89 -2.53 -3.80 0.28
C VAL A 89 -1.18 -4.15 -0.32
N VAL A 90 -0.29 -3.16 -0.36
CA VAL A 90 1.11 -3.36 -0.77
C VAL A 90 2.00 -3.23 0.45
N VAL A 91 2.79 -4.27 0.71
CA VAL A 91 3.79 -4.22 1.79
C VAL A 91 5.03 -3.48 1.30
N LEU A 92 5.48 -2.47 2.05
CA LEU A 92 6.71 -1.71 1.83
C LEU A 92 7.66 -1.93 3.00
N SER A 93 8.69 -2.77 2.87
CA SER A 93 9.55 -3.14 4.02
C SER A 93 11.04 -3.01 3.73
N ASP A 94 11.86 -2.72 4.74
CA ASP A 94 13.33 -2.88 4.65
C ASP A 94 13.76 -4.36 4.63
N ARG A 95 12.84 -5.27 5.00
CA ARG A 95 13.05 -6.72 4.90
C ARG A 95 12.83 -7.18 3.47
N GLY A 96 13.69 -8.07 2.99
CA GLY A 96 13.65 -8.54 1.60
C GLY A 96 14.09 -9.99 1.42
N SER A 97 14.08 -10.80 2.48
CA SER A 97 14.31 -12.24 2.31
C SER A 97 13.10 -12.87 1.62
N GLU A 98 13.33 -14.00 0.94
CA GLU A 98 12.24 -14.78 0.32
C GLU A 98 11.14 -15.12 1.33
N LEU A 99 11.52 -15.46 2.56
CA LEU A 99 10.59 -15.77 3.64
C LEU A 99 9.74 -14.54 4.02
N ASP A 100 10.33 -13.35 4.09
CA ASP A 100 9.58 -12.13 4.40
C ASP A 100 8.53 -11.81 3.33
N VAL A 101 8.91 -11.96 2.06
CA VAL A 101 8.01 -11.75 0.92
C VAL A 101 6.88 -12.77 0.96
N VAL A 102 7.19 -14.05 1.16
CA VAL A 102 6.20 -15.13 1.27
C VAL A 102 5.23 -14.87 2.42
N LEU A 103 5.72 -14.49 3.60
CA LEU A 103 4.87 -14.18 4.74
C LEU A 103 3.96 -12.97 4.50
N GLY A 104 4.47 -11.93 3.85
CA GLY A 104 3.67 -10.76 3.47
C GLY A 104 2.52 -11.11 2.52
N LEU A 105 2.81 -11.85 1.46
CA LEU A 105 1.80 -12.29 0.49
C LEU A 105 0.81 -13.29 1.11
N GLN A 106 1.27 -14.21 1.97
CA GLN A 106 0.39 -15.13 2.70
C GLN A 106 -0.52 -14.42 3.72
N ALA A 107 -0.10 -13.25 4.23
CA ALA A 107 -0.95 -12.37 5.04
C ALA A 107 -2.03 -11.66 4.23
N GLY A 108 -2.07 -11.85 2.90
CA GLY A 108 -3.09 -11.33 2.00
C GLY A 108 -2.67 -10.07 1.24
N ALA A 109 -1.40 -9.64 1.34
CA ALA A 109 -0.92 -8.51 0.55
C ALA A 109 -1.01 -8.83 -0.95
N ASP A 110 -1.41 -7.86 -1.75
CA ASP A 110 -1.46 -7.95 -3.21
C ASP A 110 -0.05 -7.87 -3.82
N ASP A 111 0.86 -7.15 -3.17
CA ASP A 111 2.26 -7.05 -3.58
C ASP A 111 3.20 -6.78 -2.40
N TYR A 112 4.50 -6.99 -2.64
CA TYR A 112 5.59 -6.74 -1.70
C TYR A 112 6.74 -6.03 -2.39
N LEU A 113 7.12 -4.87 -1.85
CA LEU A 113 8.23 -4.05 -2.30
C LEU A 113 9.25 -3.85 -1.18
N VAL A 114 10.52 -4.07 -1.53
CA VAL A 114 11.65 -3.86 -0.63
C VAL A 114 12.12 -2.41 -0.74
N LYS A 115 12.30 -1.75 0.40
CA LYS A 115 12.87 -0.40 0.48
C LYS A 115 14.40 -0.47 0.29
N PRO A 116 15.02 0.53 -0.38
CA PRO A 116 14.37 1.66 -1.04
C PRO A 116 13.73 1.25 -2.39
N CYS A 117 12.47 1.60 -2.60
CA CYS A 117 11.80 1.47 -3.90
C CYS A 117 11.65 2.84 -4.57
N GLY A 118 11.77 2.88 -5.89
CA GLY A 118 11.58 4.13 -6.64
C GLY A 118 10.10 4.47 -6.78
N LEU A 119 9.74 5.77 -6.77
CA LEU A 119 8.35 6.20 -7.01
C LEU A 119 7.78 5.63 -8.32
N ARG A 120 8.59 5.55 -9.38
CA ARG A 120 8.16 4.99 -10.67
C ARG A 120 7.88 3.49 -10.61
N GLU A 121 8.61 2.76 -9.77
CA GLU A 121 8.35 1.34 -9.56
C GLU A 121 7.05 1.17 -8.78
N LEU A 122 6.87 1.94 -7.70
CA LEU A 122 5.65 1.92 -6.91
C LEU A 122 4.41 2.24 -7.75
N LEU A 123 4.47 3.26 -8.61
CA LEU A 123 3.35 3.65 -9.47
C LEU A 123 3.05 2.65 -10.61
N ALA A 124 3.97 1.72 -10.89
CA ALA A 124 3.82 0.74 -11.96
C ALA A 124 3.22 -0.59 -11.47
N ARG A 125 3.16 -0.80 -10.15
CA ARG A 125 2.53 -1.95 -9.49
C ARG A 125 1.12 -1.56 -9.04
#